data_AF-A0A800D9N0-F1
#
_entry.id   AF-A0A800D9N0-F1
#
_cell.length_a   1.000
_cell.length_b   1.000
_cell.length_c   1.000
_cell.angle_alpha   90.00
_cell.angle_beta   90.00
_cell.angle_gamma   90.00
#
_symmetry.space_group_name_H-M   'P 1'
#
loop_
_entity.id
_entity.type
_entity.pdbx_description
1 polymer ?
#
loop_
_entity_poly.entity_id
_entity_poly.type
_entity_poly.pdbx_seq_one_letter_code
_entity_poly.pdbx_strand_id
1 'polypeptide(L)'
;EAKRHEAEDRRRKELVEARNQADTLIYQTEKFLRDLGDKVPASDRSRIEQTISDLKEAMKGEDIARIRRLVEDLRNASMALGQQMYAQQQQQAAGGPTPGPGPEGPSSGDEDVIEGEFEET
;
A
#
# COMPACT_ATOMS: atom_id res chain seq x y z
N GLU A 1 14.29 -30.19 -30.18
CA GLU A 1 13.51 -28.94 -30.27
C GLU A 1 12.39 -28.80 -29.22
N ALA A 2 11.73 -29.88 -28.77
CA ALA A 2 10.64 -29.83 -27.77
C ALA A 2 10.94 -29.02 -26.48
N LYS A 3 12.17 -29.09 -25.95
CA LYS A 3 12.55 -28.36 -24.72
C LYS A 3 12.58 -26.82 -24.88
N ARG A 4 12.78 -26.30 -26.10
CA ARG A 4 12.82 -24.85 -26.36
C ARG A 4 11.41 -24.26 -26.41
N HIS A 5 10.47 -24.98 -27.01
CA HIS A 5 9.06 -24.59 -27.04
C HIS A 5 8.45 -24.58 -25.62
N GLU A 6 8.74 -25.59 -24.80
CA GLU A 6 8.21 -25.66 -23.42
C GLU A 6 8.69 -24.50 -22.52
N ALA A 7 9.90 -23.97 -22.76
CA ALA A 7 10.42 -22.82 -22.03
C ALA A 7 9.81 -21.49 -22.51
N GLU A 8 9.60 -21.35 -23.82
CA GLU A 8 8.99 -20.16 -24.42
C GLU A 8 7.51 -20.04 -24.05
N ASP A 9 6.76 -21.15 -24.08
CA ASP A 9 5.35 -21.20 -23.68
C ASP A 9 5.18 -20.87 -22.20
N ARG A 10 6.06 -21.40 -21.34
CA ARG A 10 6.07 -21.05 -19.91
C ARG A 10 6.32 -19.57 -19.69
N ARG A 11 7.32 -19.00 -20.36
CA ARG A 11 7.64 -17.58 -20.23
C ARG A 11 6.49 -16.68 -20.69
N ARG A 12 5.82 -17.03 -21.81
CA ARG A 12 4.64 -16.30 -22.29
C ARG A 12 3.49 -16.37 -21.28
N LYS A 13 3.25 -17.55 -20.71
CA LYS A 13 2.23 -17.73 -19.66
C LYS A 13 2.53 -16.88 -18.44
N GLU A 14 3.77 -16.91 -17.94
CA GLU A 14 4.19 -16.11 -16.79
C GLU A 14 4.07 -14.60 -17.05
N LEU A 15 4.37 -14.14 -18.27
CA LEU A 15 4.19 -12.74 -18.65
C LEU A 15 2.71 -12.33 -18.62
N VAL A 16 1.83 -13.17 -19.16
CA VAL A 16 0.38 -12.91 -19.14
C VAL A 16 -0.15 -12.90 -17.70
N GLU A 17 0.27 -13.84 -16.86
CA GLU A 17 -0.13 -13.86 -15.45
C GLU A 17 0.36 -12.63 -14.70
N ALA A 18 1.62 -12.21 -14.90
CA ALA A 18 2.17 -11.00 -14.30
C ALA A 18 1.42 -9.74 -14.74
N ARG A 19 1.05 -9.64 -16.03
CA ARG A 19 0.24 -8.53 -16.56
C ARG A 19 -1.17 -8.51 -15.96
N ASN A 20 -1.83 -9.65 -15.85
CA ASN A 20 -3.18 -9.74 -15.25
C ASN A 20 -3.18 -9.37 -13.76
N GLN A 21 -2.15 -9.80 -13.02
CA GLN A 21 -1.96 -9.41 -11.62
C GLN A 21 -1.74 -7.91 -11.49
N ALA A 22 -0.88 -7.34 -12.34
CA ALA A 22 -0.61 -5.92 -12.36
C ALA A 22 -1.86 -5.09 -12.66
N ASP A 23 -2.64 -5.45 -13.69
CA ASP A 23 -3.88 -4.76 -14.07
C ASP A 23 -4.91 -4.77 -12.92
N THR A 24 -5.08 -5.94 -12.30
CA THR A 24 -5.98 -6.10 -11.14
C THR A 24 -5.56 -5.20 -9.98
N LEU A 25 -4.25 -5.18 -9.66
CA LEU A 25 -3.72 -4.39 -8.55
C LEU A 25 -3.80 -2.88 -8.82
N ILE A 26 -3.53 -2.46 -10.06
CA ILE A 26 -3.70 -1.07 -10.50
C ILE A 26 -5.15 -0.64 -10.27
N TYR A 27 -6.12 -1.40 -10.78
CA TYR A 27 -7.54 -1.06 -10.65
C TYR A 27 -7.97 -0.98 -9.17
N GLN A 28 -7.57 -1.94 -8.34
CA GLN A 28 -7.87 -1.95 -6.92
C GLN A 28 -7.25 -0.75 -6.20
N THR A 29 -6.01 -0.40 -6.53
CA THR A 29 -5.30 0.72 -5.89
C THR A 29 -5.87 2.06 -6.33
N GLU A 30 -6.14 2.25 -7.62
CA GLU A 30 -6.81 3.46 -8.12
C GLU A 30 -8.20 3.63 -7.47
N LYS A 31 -8.95 2.53 -7.30
CA LYS A 31 -10.22 2.55 -6.57
C LYS A 31 -10.01 2.95 -5.12
N PHE A 32 -9.04 2.35 -4.43
CA PHE A 32 -8.74 2.66 -3.03
C PHE A 32 -8.36 4.13 -2.83
N LEU A 33 -7.52 4.70 -3.72
CA LEU A 33 -7.17 6.13 -3.70
C LEU A 33 -8.37 7.05 -3.92
N ARG A 34 -9.32 6.64 -4.78
CA ARG A 34 -10.57 7.37 -5.00
C ARG A 34 -11.49 7.29 -3.78
N ASP A 35 -11.62 6.11 -3.19
CA ASP A 35 -12.46 5.87 -2.01
C ASP A 35 -11.94 6.62 -0.77
N LEU A 36 -10.61 6.73 -0.62
CA LEU A 36 -9.98 7.52 0.44
C LEU A 36 -9.99 9.03 0.17
N GLY A 37 -10.02 9.45 -1.10
CA GLY A 37 -10.16 10.85 -1.49
C GLY A 37 -9.12 11.74 -0.81
N ASP A 38 -9.56 12.80 -0.16
CA ASP A 38 -8.68 13.79 0.49
C ASP A 38 -8.03 13.31 1.79
N LYS A 39 -8.33 12.09 2.25
CA LYS A 39 -7.67 11.49 3.42
C LYS A 39 -6.24 11.04 3.10
N VAL A 40 -5.93 10.79 1.83
CA VAL A 40 -4.59 10.37 1.39
C VAL A 40 -3.67 11.60 1.30
N PRO A 41 -2.50 11.58 1.95
CA PRO A 41 -1.50 12.63 1.78
C PRO A 41 -1.09 12.77 0.30
N ALA A 42 -0.97 14.01 -0.19
CA ALA A 42 -0.64 14.28 -1.59
C ALA A 42 0.68 13.60 -2.02
N SER A 43 1.68 13.57 -1.13
CA SER A 43 2.96 12.90 -1.38
C SER A 43 2.79 11.40 -1.64
N ASP A 44 1.94 10.72 -0.87
CA ASP A 44 1.73 9.28 -1.01
C ASP A 44 0.84 8.95 -2.20
N ARG A 45 -0.18 9.79 -2.47
CA ARG A 45 -0.94 9.71 -3.72
C ARG A 45 -0.02 9.81 -4.94
N SER A 46 0.83 10.83 -5.01
CA SER A 46 1.74 11.01 -6.15
C SER A 46 2.74 9.86 -6.29
N ARG A 47 3.25 9.31 -5.18
CA ARG A 47 4.12 8.12 -5.21
C ARG A 47 3.39 6.91 -5.79
N ILE A 48 2.16 6.63 -5.34
CA ILE A 48 1.37 5.49 -5.82
C ILE A 48 1.00 5.67 -7.30
N GLU A 49 0.59 6.88 -7.71
CA GLU A 49 0.29 7.20 -9.11
C GLU A 49 1.52 7.02 -10.02
N GLN A 50 2.71 7.41 -9.55
CA GLN A 50 3.95 7.18 -10.29
C GLN A 50 4.23 5.68 -10.43
N THR A 51 4.14 4.89 -9.36
CA THR A 51 4.32 3.44 -9.42
C THR A 51 3.30 2.77 -10.36
N ILE A 52 2.06 3.23 -10.36
CA ILE A 52 1.03 2.78 -11.31
C ILE A 52 1.43 3.09 -12.76
N SER A 53 1.93 4.30 -13.02
CA SER A 53 2.39 4.70 -14.35
C SER A 53 3.57 3.83 -14.81
N ASP A 54 4.55 3.62 -13.93
CA ASP A 54 5.72 2.78 -14.22
C ASP A 54 5.33 1.32 -14.47
N LEU A 55 4.36 0.80 -13.71
CA LEU A 55 3.83 -0.54 -13.89
C LEU A 55 3.08 -0.67 -15.23
N LYS A 56 2.25 0.32 -15.59
CA LYS A 56 1.59 0.37 -16.91
C LYS A 56 2.60 0.43 -18.06
N GLU A 57 3.73 1.12 -17.88
CA GLU A 57 4.81 1.13 -18.87
C GLU A 57 5.52 -0.22 -18.95
N ALA A 58 5.89 -0.81 -17.81
CA ALA A 58 6.56 -2.11 -17.75
C ALA A 58 5.70 -3.22 -18.39
N MET A 59 4.38 -3.17 -18.21
CA MET A 59 3.43 -4.10 -18.84
C MET A 59 3.41 -4.04 -20.36
N LYS A 60 3.83 -2.93 -20.99
CA LYS A 60 3.96 -2.84 -22.46
C LYS A 60 5.15 -3.64 -22.99
N GLY A 61 6.14 -3.90 -22.15
CA GLY A 61 7.32 -4.72 -22.46
C GLY A 61 7.16 -6.19 -22.05
N GLU A 62 8.26 -6.94 -22.11
CA GLU A 62 8.33 -8.38 -21.81
C GLU A 62 9.19 -8.68 -20.57
N ASP A 63 9.46 -7.66 -19.76
CA ASP A 63 10.27 -7.78 -18.54
C ASP A 63 9.40 -8.21 -17.36
N ILE A 64 9.23 -9.53 -17.23
CA ILE A 64 8.47 -10.17 -16.16
C ILE A 64 9.02 -9.79 -14.78
N ALA A 65 10.35 -9.66 -14.66
CA ALA A 65 10.99 -9.31 -13.38
C ALA A 65 10.64 -7.88 -12.96
N ARG A 66 10.69 -6.93 -13.91
CA ARG A 66 10.28 -5.54 -13.67
C ARG A 66 8.80 -5.45 -13.30
N ILE A 67 7.92 -6.17 -14.01
CA ILE A 67 6.48 -6.18 -13.71
C ILE A 67 6.24 -6.73 -12.29
N ARG A 68 6.82 -7.89 -11.95
CA ARG A 68 6.65 -8.49 -10.61
C ARG A 68 7.16 -7.58 -9.50
N ARG A 69 8.31 -6.93 -9.70
CA ARG A 69 8.85 -5.98 -8.73
C ARG A 69 7.90 -4.81 -8.50
N LEU A 70 7.43 -4.18 -9.58
CA LEU A 70 6.51 -3.04 -9.49
C LEU A 70 5.14 -3.42 -8.90
N VAL A 71 4.68 -4.66 -9.13
CA VAL A 71 3.48 -5.21 -8.46
C VAL A 71 3.69 -5.28 -6.94
N GLU A 72 4.81 -5.82 -6.49
CA GLU A 72 5.12 -5.88 -5.06
C GLU A 72 5.32 -4.49 -4.45
N ASP A 73 6.00 -3.57 -5.16
CA ASP A 73 6.19 -2.19 -4.73
C ASP A 73 4.84 -1.47 -4.57
N LEU A 74 3.93 -1.62 -5.54
CA LEU A 74 2.58 -1.06 -5.48
C LEU A 74 1.77 -1.66 -4.33
N ARG A 75 1.87 -2.97 -4.12
CA ARG A 75 1.19 -3.67 -3.03
C ARG A 75 1.65 -3.17 -1.67
N ASN A 76 2.96 -3.01 -1.48
CA ASN A 76 3.54 -2.51 -0.24
C ASN A 76 3.13 -1.06 0.02
N ALA A 77 3.16 -0.20 -1.01
CA ALA A 77 2.71 1.19 -0.89
C ALA A 77 1.21 1.27 -0.50
N SER A 78 0.36 0.44 -1.12
CA SER A 78 -1.06 0.37 -0.79
C SER A 78 -1.32 -0.13 0.64
N MET A 79 -0.56 -1.11 1.13
CA MET A 79 -0.66 -1.59 2.52
C MET A 79 -0.20 -0.53 3.52
N ALA A 80 0.94 0.13 3.26
CA ALA A 80 1.46 1.19 4.11
C ALA A 80 0.46 2.35 4.23
N LEU A 81 -0.16 2.74 3.11
CA LEU A 81 -1.22 3.76 3.11
C LEU A 81 -2.42 3.29 3.95
N GLY A 82 -2.88 2.05 3.78
CA GLY A 82 -3.98 1.51 4.57
C GLY A 82 -3.71 1.51 6.08
N GLN A 83 -2.48 1.17 6.48
CA GLN A 83 -2.06 1.22 7.89
C GLN A 83 -2.04 2.64 8.44
N GLN A 84 -1.49 3.60 7.68
CA GLN A 84 -1.48 5.01 8.08
C GLN A 84 -2.89 5.58 8.23
N MET A 85 -3.80 5.24 7.32
CA MET A 85 -5.20 5.67 7.40
C MET A 85 -5.92 5.07 8.61
N TYR A 86 -5.69 3.79 8.91
CA TYR A 86 -6.28 3.13 10.07
C TYR A 86 -5.76 3.73 11.39
N ALA A 87 -4.46 3.99 11.48
CA ALA A 87 -3.84 4.67 12.62
C ALA A 87 -4.41 6.09 12.81
N GLN A 88 -4.54 6.86 11.71
CA GLN A 88 -5.13 8.20 11.75
C GLN A 88 -6.60 8.18 12.19
N GLN A 89 -7.37 7.16 11.79
CA GLN A 89 -8.76 6.98 12.20
C GLN A 89 -8.89 6.61 13.70
N GLN A 90 -7.98 5.79 14.23
CA GLN A 90 -7.91 5.51 15.67
C GLN A 90 -7.58 6.77 16.48
N GLN A 91 -6.66 7.59 15.98
CA GLN A 91 -6.28 8.84 16.64
C GLN A 91 -7.41 9.89 16.60
N GLN A 92 -8.21 9.91 15.53
CA GLN A 92 -9.41 10.75 15.45
C GLN A 92 -10.57 10.25 16.33
N ALA A 93 -10.69 8.93 16.53
CA ALA A 93 -11.70 8.35 17.43
C ALA A 93 -11.38 8.61 18.92
N ALA A 94 -10.12 8.80 19.28
CA ALA A 94 -9.69 9.21 20.62
C ALA A 94 -9.84 10.73 20.88
N GLY A 95 -10.21 11.53 19.86
CA GLY A 95 -10.39 12.98 19.95
C GLY A 95 -11.85 13.47 20.04
N GLY A 96 -12.82 12.56 20.24
CA GLY A 96 -14.22 12.94 20.52
C GLY A 96 -14.40 13.44 21.96
N PRO A 97 -15.29 14.41 22.22
CA PRO A 97 -15.35 15.15 23.48
C PRO A 97 -15.54 14.21 24.67
N THR A 98 -14.61 14.28 25.62
CA THR A 98 -14.79 13.82 27.00
C THR A 98 -16.17 14.25 27.51
N PRO A 99 -17.05 13.33 27.93
CA PRO A 99 -18.30 13.70 28.56
C PRO A 99 -18.02 14.21 29.98
N GLY A 100 -17.96 15.53 30.12
CA GLY A 100 -18.17 16.28 31.36
C GLY A 100 -17.17 16.08 32.52
N PRO A 101 -16.77 17.16 33.23
CA PRO A 101 -16.08 17.01 34.50
C PRO A 101 -17.06 16.48 35.55
N GLY A 102 -17.01 15.18 35.84
CA GLY A 102 -17.46 14.64 37.12
C GLY A 102 -16.41 14.97 38.19
N PRO A 103 -16.78 15.42 39.39
CA PRO A 103 -15.82 15.88 40.38
C PRO A 103 -15.09 14.72 41.07
N GLU A 104 -13.77 14.90 41.19
CA GLU A 104 -12.88 14.47 42.28
C GLU A 104 -12.37 13.01 42.36
N GLY A 105 -11.03 12.89 42.28
CA GLY A 105 -10.22 11.74 42.75
C GLY A 105 -8.83 11.70 42.09
N PRO A 106 -7.70 11.94 42.81
CA PRO A 106 -6.40 12.25 42.20
C PRO A 106 -5.53 11.01 41.97
N SER A 107 -4.72 11.04 40.90
CA SER A 107 -3.25 10.95 40.96
C SER A 107 -2.64 10.33 39.70
N SER A 108 -1.50 10.94 39.33
CA SER A 108 -0.42 10.39 38.50
C SER A 108 -0.64 10.44 37.00
N GLY A 109 -0.26 11.58 36.42
CA GLY A 109 0.21 11.63 35.05
C GLY A 109 1.61 11.02 34.98
N ASP A 110 1.85 10.28 33.90
CA ASP A 110 3.11 10.28 33.17
C ASP A 110 2.72 9.95 31.72
N GLU A 111 2.76 10.99 30.90
CA GLU A 111 2.84 10.89 29.45
C GLU A 111 4.21 10.27 29.14
N ASP A 112 4.24 9.09 28.55
CA ASP A 112 5.43 8.65 27.83
C ASP A 112 5.06 8.12 26.45
N VAL A 113 5.76 8.70 25.50
CA VAL A 113 5.60 8.61 24.06
C VAL A 113 6.18 7.27 23.64
N ILE A 114 5.43 6.47 22.88
CA ILE A 114 5.95 5.21 22.37
C ILE A 114 6.91 5.52 21.22
N GLU A 115 8.18 5.57 21.61
CA GLU A 115 9.40 5.63 20.83
C GLU A 115 9.43 4.51 19.78
N GLY A 116 9.83 4.86 18.56
CA GLY A 116 9.98 3.89 17.48
C GLY A 116 11.23 3.04 17.67
N GLU A 117 11.08 1.73 17.63
CA GLU A 117 12.16 0.80 17.27
C GLU A 117 11.53 -0.56 16.91
N PHE A 118 11.56 -0.93 15.63
CA PHE A 118 11.65 -2.32 15.19
C PHE A 118 12.44 -2.32 13.88
N GLU A 119 13.74 -2.07 14.04
CA GLU A 119 14.77 -2.64 13.18
C GLU A 119 15.20 -3.93 13.90
N GLU A 120 14.79 -5.10 13.40
CA GLU A 120 15.37 -6.37 13.84
C GLU A 120 16.05 -7.04 12.64
N THR A 121 17.33 -7.28 12.90
CA THR A 121 18.42 -7.89 12.13
C THR A 121 18.11 -9.18 11.39
#